data_AF-A0A9P6HM35-F1
#
_entry.id   AF-A0A9P6HM35-F1
#
_cell.length_a   1.000
_cell.length_b   1.000
_cell.length_c   1.000
_cell.angle_alpha   90.00
_cell.angle_beta   90.00
_cell.angle_gamma   90.00
#
_symmetry.space_group_name_H-M   'P 1'
#
loop_
_entity.id
_entity.type
_entity.pdbx_description
1 polymer ?
#
loop_
_entity_poly.entity_id
_entity_poly.type
_entity_poly.pdbx_seq_one_letter_code
_entity_poly.pdbx_strand_id
1 'polypeptide(L)'
;MQKSRWYSSAEPLANGTITLIGGFQMQFMVDTSGLNSYAHAFMMPSGNTFIQANVSAMLWNPDTFAENRLPDMPNGVIRVYPASGGIAMLPLTPANNYNPTILFCGGSDMPEYEDCQRITPEPLDGSSPTSRWHYPRC
;
A
#
# COMPACT_ATOMS: atom_id res chain seq x y z
N MET A 1 -8.28 19.00 16.63
CA MET A 1 -7.87 18.29 17.86
C MET A 1 -7.11 17.04 17.43
N GLN A 2 -5.84 16.87 17.83
CA GLN A 2 -5.07 15.64 17.56
C GLN A 2 -5.79 14.48 18.25
N LYS A 3 -6.22 13.46 17.49
CA LYS A 3 -6.78 12.24 18.06
C LYS A 3 -5.65 11.30 18.42
N SER A 4 -5.69 10.71 19.62
CA SER A 4 -4.81 9.58 19.94
C SER A 4 -5.05 8.45 18.95
N ARG A 5 -3.97 7.89 18.41
CA ARG A 5 -4.01 6.79 17.43
C ARG A 5 -3.04 5.71 17.90
N TRP A 6 -3.50 4.47 17.84
CA TRP A 6 -2.68 3.29 18.06
C TRP A 6 -2.58 2.53 16.75
N TYR A 7 -1.43 1.90 16.51
CA TYR A 7 -1.20 1.12 15.29
C TYR A 7 -1.41 1.92 14.00
N SER A 8 -1.08 3.22 14.03
CA SER A 8 -1.07 4.07 12.85
C SER A 8 0.22 3.90 12.06
N SER A 9 0.15 4.15 10.76
CA SER A 9 1.31 4.32 9.91
C SER A 9 1.64 5.79 9.76
N ALA A 10 2.93 6.10 9.69
CA ALA A 10 3.43 7.43 9.44
C ALA A 10 4.18 7.40 8.11
N GLU A 11 3.83 8.29 7.19
CA GLU A 11 4.45 8.37 5.87
C GLU A 11 4.85 9.83 5.58
N PRO A 12 6.09 10.11 5.18
CA PRO A 12 6.45 11.44 4.70
C PRO A 12 5.66 11.78 3.43
N LEU A 13 5.38 13.07 3.23
CA LEU A 13 4.79 13.63 2.01
C LEU A 13 5.84 14.42 1.21
N ALA A 14 5.57 14.66 -0.08
CA ALA A 14 6.52 15.31 -0.99
C ALA A 14 6.95 16.72 -0.52
N ASN A 15 6.10 17.38 0.26
CA ASN A 15 6.36 18.69 0.85
C ASN A 15 7.16 18.64 2.17
N GLY A 16 7.64 17.47 2.60
CA GLY A 16 8.41 17.28 3.83
C GLY A 16 7.58 17.17 5.12
N THR A 17 6.26 17.24 5.03
CA THR A 17 5.37 16.95 6.18
C THR A 17 5.19 15.44 6.36
N ILE A 18 4.61 15.02 7.48
CA ILE A 18 4.30 13.61 7.77
C ILE A 18 2.79 13.46 7.89
N THR A 19 2.22 12.52 7.15
CA THR A 19 0.83 12.10 7.36
C THR A 19 0.76 10.93 8.34
N LEU A 20 -0.28 10.92 9.18
CA LEU A 20 -0.59 9.80 10.07
C LEU A 20 -1.83 9.09 9.57
N ILE A 21 -1.63 7.90 9.03
CA ILE A 21 -2.65 7.02 8.44
C ILE A 21 -3.12 6.04 9.50
N GLY A 22 -4.43 6.02 9.74
CA GLY A 22 -5.03 5.24 10.82
C GLY A 22 -6.38 5.81 11.22
N GLY A 23 -7.24 5.00 11.84
CA GLY A 23 -8.56 5.43 12.33
C GLY A 23 -9.57 5.84 11.25
N PHE A 24 -10.81 6.10 11.67
CA PHE A 24 -11.98 6.27 10.79
C PHE A 24 -12.13 7.66 10.16
N GLN A 25 -11.04 8.30 9.71
CA GLN A 25 -11.11 9.62 9.05
C GLN A 25 -11.16 9.56 7.52
N MET A 26 -10.78 8.43 6.93
CA MET A 26 -10.87 8.17 5.49
C MET A 26 -11.90 7.05 5.27
N GLN A 27 -12.67 7.12 4.18
CA GLN A 27 -13.66 6.10 3.88
C GLN A 27 -12.97 4.76 3.63
N PHE A 28 -11.80 4.75 3.00
CA PHE A 28 -10.95 3.56 2.88
C PHE A 28 -10.69 2.85 4.21
N MET A 29 -10.44 3.60 5.29
CA MET A 29 -10.17 3.01 6.60
C MET A 29 -11.43 2.47 7.26
N VAL A 30 -12.61 2.98 6.88
CA VAL A 30 -13.90 2.41 7.27
C VAL A 30 -14.15 1.11 6.51
N ASP A 31 -13.92 1.10 5.20
CA ASP A 31 -14.13 -0.06 4.34
C ASP A 31 -13.19 -1.22 4.67
N THR A 32 -11.95 -0.91 5.06
CA THR A 32 -10.93 -1.89 5.48
C THR A 32 -10.95 -2.18 6.99
N SER A 33 -11.99 -1.73 7.69
CA SER A 33 -12.11 -1.91 9.14
C SER A 33 -11.99 -3.38 9.56
N GLY A 34 -11.40 -3.60 10.73
CA GLY A 34 -11.06 -4.92 11.25
C GLY A 34 -9.65 -5.39 10.88
N LEU A 35 -9.08 -4.91 9.77
CA LEU A 35 -7.75 -5.30 9.27
C LEU A 35 -7.03 -4.10 8.63
N ASN A 36 -6.88 -3.00 9.35
CA ASN A 36 -6.30 -1.74 8.86
C ASN A 36 -5.23 -1.13 9.77
N SER A 37 -4.76 -1.91 10.74
CA SER A 37 -3.67 -1.53 11.64
C SER A 37 -2.33 -1.61 10.89
N TYR A 38 -1.47 -0.62 11.08
CA TYR A 38 -0.22 -0.46 10.34
C TYR A 38 -0.43 -0.53 8.81
N ALA A 39 -1.44 0.20 8.31
CA ALA A 39 -1.71 0.31 6.88
C ALA A 39 -0.42 0.64 6.12
N HIS A 40 -0.09 -0.15 5.11
CA HIS A 40 1.10 0.08 4.33
C HIS A 40 0.97 1.37 3.54
N ALA A 41 1.97 2.24 3.61
CA ALA A 41 1.94 3.54 3.00
C ALA A 41 3.27 3.84 2.32
N PHE A 42 3.21 4.38 1.10
CA PHE A 42 4.38 4.87 0.38
C PHE A 42 4.02 6.10 -0.45
N MET A 43 4.84 7.15 -0.37
CA MET A 43 4.73 8.30 -1.26
C MET A 43 5.09 7.92 -2.70
N MET A 44 4.25 8.33 -3.65
CA MET A 44 4.43 8.13 -5.08
C MET A 44 4.95 9.41 -5.77
N PRO A 45 5.59 9.31 -6.96
CA PRO A 45 6.11 10.45 -7.72
C PRO A 45 5.06 11.51 -8.07
N SER A 46 3.80 11.13 -8.21
CA SER A 46 2.70 12.08 -8.44
C SER A 46 2.40 13.00 -7.25
N GLY A 47 2.93 12.70 -6.06
CA GLY A 47 2.57 13.33 -4.79
C GLY A 47 1.41 12.64 -4.07
N ASN A 48 0.76 11.65 -4.70
CA ASN A 48 -0.19 10.78 -4.02
C ASN A 48 0.54 9.80 -3.09
N THR A 49 -0.19 9.25 -2.12
CA THR A 49 0.29 8.18 -1.25
C THR A 49 -0.40 6.88 -1.63
N PHE A 50 0.37 5.86 -2.00
CA PHE A 50 -0.13 4.50 -2.06
C PHE A 50 -0.48 4.03 -0.65
N ILE A 51 -1.68 3.50 -0.44
CA ILE A 51 -2.13 2.95 0.83
C ILE A 51 -2.70 1.55 0.60
N GLN A 52 -2.27 0.57 1.40
CA GLN A 52 -2.79 -0.80 1.40
C GLN A 52 -3.21 -1.21 2.81
N ALA A 53 -4.44 -1.72 2.93
CA ALA A 53 -5.04 -2.20 4.16
C ALA A 53 -6.06 -3.30 3.82
N ASN A 54 -6.24 -4.27 4.73
CA ASN A 54 -6.97 -5.50 4.44
C ASN A 54 -6.43 -6.13 3.13
N VAL A 55 -7.30 -6.49 2.19
CA VAL A 55 -6.97 -6.88 0.83
C VAL A 55 -6.93 -5.69 -0.13
N SER A 56 -7.44 -4.53 0.26
CA SER A 56 -7.62 -3.40 -0.66
C SER A 56 -6.42 -2.47 -0.72
N ALA A 57 -6.29 -1.79 -1.84
CA ALA A 57 -5.28 -0.77 -2.07
C ALA A 57 -5.87 0.48 -2.72
N MET A 58 -5.19 1.61 -2.57
CA MET A 58 -5.58 2.87 -3.20
C MET A 58 -4.38 3.80 -3.44
N LEU A 59 -4.56 4.77 -4.32
CA LEU A 59 -3.82 6.03 -4.32
C LEU A 59 -4.68 7.09 -3.62
N TRP A 60 -4.11 7.73 -2.62
CA TRP A 60 -4.75 8.80 -1.87
C TRP A 60 -4.02 10.11 -2.10
N ASN A 61 -4.76 11.15 -2.46
CA ASN A 61 -4.21 12.49 -2.60
C ASN A 61 -4.28 13.23 -1.25
N PRO A 62 -3.14 13.61 -0.64
CA PRO A 62 -3.12 14.21 0.69
C PRO A 62 -3.68 15.65 0.74
N ASP A 63 -3.72 16.35 -0.40
CA ASP A 63 -4.16 17.76 -0.46
C ASP A 63 -5.68 17.87 -0.70
N THR A 64 -6.23 16.99 -1.53
CA THR A 64 -7.65 16.99 -1.92
C THR A 64 -8.46 15.92 -1.20
N PHE A 65 -7.80 15.02 -0.46
CA PHE A 65 -8.40 13.83 0.16
C PHE A 65 -9.06 12.86 -0.83
N ALA A 66 -8.78 12.98 -2.13
CA ALA A 66 -9.32 12.08 -3.14
C ALA A 66 -8.80 10.64 -2.92
N GLU A 67 -9.72 9.67 -2.88
CA GLU A 67 -9.41 8.24 -2.77
C GLU A 67 -9.62 7.56 -4.14
N ASN A 68 -8.54 7.03 -4.72
CA ASN A 68 -8.58 6.31 -5.99
C ASN A 68 -8.26 4.85 -5.74
N ARG A 69 -9.29 3.99 -5.72
CA ARG A 69 -9.13 2.55 -5.49
C ARG A 69 -8.27 1.89 -6.58
N LEU A 70 -7.38 1.02 -6.14
CA LEU A 70 -6.60 0.13 -6.99
C LEU A 70 -7.19 -1.29 -6.90
N PRO A 71 -6.80 -2.22 -7.80
CA PRO A 71 -7.18 -3.61 -7.65
C PRO A 71 -6.75 -4.18 -6.31
N ASP A 72 -7.57 -5.07 -5.76
CA ASP A 72 -7.28 -5.75 -4.51
C ASP A 72 -6.04 -6.67 -4.65
N MET A 73 -5.45 -6.98 -3.49
CA MET A 73 -4.40 -7.99 -3.35
C MET A 73 -4.94 -9.35 -3.82
N PRO A 74 -4.22 -10.03 -4.73
CA PRO A 74 -4.64 -11.31 -5.25
C PRO A 74 -4.80 -12.35 -4.15
N ASN A 75 -5.70 -13.31 -4.40
CA ASN A 75 -6.06 -14.45 -3.54
C ASN A 75 -6.70 -14.07 -2.20
N GLY A 76 -6.92 -12.78 -1.93
CA GLY A 76 -7.46 -12.35 -0.65
C GLY A 76 -6.43 -12.39 0.48
N VAL A 77 -5.13 -12.38 0.15
CA VAL A 77 -4.06 -12.31 1.14
C VAL A 77 -4.05 -10.94 1.80
N ILE A 78 -4.24 -10.94 3.11
CA ILE A 78 -4.09 -9.75 3.94
C ILE A 78 -2.61 -9.58 4.25
N ARG A 79 -2.10 -8.36 4.03
CA ARG A 79 -0.68 -8.03 4.27
C ARG A 79 -0.46 -7.25 5.56
N VAL A 80 -1.42 -6.42 5.96
CA VAL A 80 -1.31 -5.60 7.18
C VAL A 80 -1.54 -6.40 8.45
N TYR A 81 -1.23 -5.83 9.61
CA TYR A 81 -1.44 -6.48 10.90
C TYR A 81 -2.91 -6.94 11.07
N PRO A 82 -3.17 -8.17 11.59
CA PRO A 82 -2.24 -9.10 12.23
C PRO A 82 -1.47 -10.03 11.29
N ALA A 83 -1.83 -10.10 10.01
CA ALA A 83 -1.16 -10.95 9.03
C ALA A 83 0.33 -10.59 8.87
N SER A 84 0.64 -9.29 8.91
CA SER A 84 2.00 -8.74 9.04
C SER A 84 3.00 -9.26 7.99
N GLY A 85 2.59 -9.26 6.73
CA GLY A 85 3.47 -9.54 5.60
C GLY A 85 4.54 -8.49 5.45
N GLY A 86 5.74 -8.91 5.04
CA GLY A 86 6.84 -8.02 4.70
C GLY A 86 6.48 -7.20 3.46
N ILE A 87 6.89 -5.94 3.47
CA ILE A 87 6.65 -5.02 2.37
C ILE A 87 7.86 -4.15 2.14
N ALA A 88 8.21 -3.94 0.87
CA ALA A 88 9.29 -3.06 0.48
C ALA A 88 9.01 -2.42 -0.87
N MET A 89 9.41 -1.16 -1.02
CA MET A 89 9.58 -0.58 -2.34
C MET A 89 10.84 -1.16 -2.97
N LEU A 90 10.72 -1.70 -4.18
CA LEU A 90 11.85 -2.18 -4.97
C LEU A 90 12.79 -1.02 -5.34
N PRO A 91 14.08 -1.31 -5.63
CA PRO A 91 15.06 -0.26 -5.92
C PRO A 91 14.61 0.68 -7.04
N LEU A 92 14.62 1.98 -6.74
CA LEU A 92 14.42 3.03 -7.72
C LEU A 92 15.77 3.32 -8.39
N THR A 93 15.90 3.01 -9.68
CA THR A 93 17.16 3.12 -10.42
C THR A 93 16.97 3.90 -11.72
N PRO A 94 18.04 4.49 -12.29
CA PRO A 94 17.96 5.06 -13.63
C PRO A 94 17.47 4.06 -14.69
N ALA A 95 17.80 2.77 -14.53
CA ALA A 95 17.46 1.72 -15.50
C ALA A 95 15.95 1.40 -15.55
N ASN A 96 15.21 1.62 -14.45
CA ASN A 96 13.75 1.46 -14.41
C ASN A 96 13.00 2.81 -14.38
N ASN A 97 13.67 3.90 -14.78
CA ASN A 97 13.13 5.26 -14.74
C ASN A 97 12.56 5.65 -13.37
N TYR A 98 13.12 5.11 -12.28
CA TYR A 98 12.63 5.31 -10.92
C TYR A 98 11.13 4.99 -10.75
N ASN A 99 10.58 4.09 -11.58
CA ASN A 99 9.19 3.69 -11.50
C ASN A 99 8.93 2.87 -10.21
N PRO A 100 8.11 3.35 -9.27
CA PRO A 100 7.92 2.68 -7.99
C PRO A 100 7.15 1.36 -8.16
N THR A 101 7.79 0.27 -7.75
CA THR A 101 7.15 -1.03 -7.62
C THR A 101 7.26 -1.48 -6.17
N ILE A 102 6.16 -1.91 -5.59
CA ILE A 102 6.09 -2.36 -4.20
C ILE A 102 5.96 -3.88 -4.19
N LEU A 103 6.84 -4.55 -3.46
CA LEU A 103 6.86 -5.98 -3.19
C LEU A 103 6.19 -6.24 -1.83
N PHE A 104 5.30 -7.22 -1.81
CA PHE A 104 4.65 -7.76 -0.63
C PHE A 104 5.03 -9.24 -0.54
N CYS A 105 5.41 -9.72 0.63
CA CYS A 105 5.78 -11.12 0.85
C CYS A 105 5.24 -11.61 2.19
N GLY A 106 4.64 -12.79 2.20
CA GLY A 106 4.00 -13.35 3.40
C GLY A 106 2.77 -12.55 3.83
N GLY A 107 2.39 -12.61 5.09
CA GLY A 107 1.01 -12.32 5.46
C GLY A 107 0.19 -13.59 5.37
N SER A 108 -1.12 -13.46 5.41
CA SER A 108 -1.99 -14.63 5.53
C SER A 108 -3.31 -14.37 4.83
N ASP A 109 -3.61 -15.19 3.83
CA ASP A 109 -4.91 -15.85 3.77
C ASP A 109 -4.68 -17.28 4.33
N MET A 110 -5.62 -17.84 5.07
CA MET A 110 -5.53 -19.27 5.38
C MET A 110 -5.91 -19.99 4.08
N PRO A 111 -5.03 -20.61 3.26
CA PRO A 111 -3.91 -21.49 3.63
C PRO A 111 -2.75 -21.59 2.57
N GLU A 112 -1.70 -20.77 2.56
CA GLU A 112 -0.44 -21.14 1.85
C GLU A 112 0.77 -20.32 2.30
N TYR A 113 1.95 -20.96 2.34
CA TYR A 113 3.09 -20.53 3.18
C TYR A 113 4.11 -19.58 2.50
N GLU A 114 3.98 -19.28 1.21
CA GLU A 114 4.96 -18.48 0.45
C GLU A 114 4.26 -17.72 -0.70
N ASP A 115 3.59 -16.60 -0.41
CA ASP A 115 3.03 -15.73 -1.45
C ASP A 115 3.75 -14.37 -1.47
N CYS A 116 4.40 -14.08 -2.60
CA CYS A 116 5.01 -12.78 -2.89
C CYS A 116 4.35 -12.15 -4.12
N GLN A 117 3.88 -10.91 -3.97
CA GLN A 117 3.16 -10.15 -4.97
C GLN A 117 3.78 -8.78 -5.15
N ARG A 118 3.65 -8.22 -6.34
CA ARG A 118 4.09 -6.84 -6.60
C ARG A 118 3.03 -6.02 -7.30
N ILE A 119 3.02 -4.72 -7.01
CA ILE A 119 2.21 -3.73 -7.70
C ILE A 119 3.08 -2.54 -8.09
N THR A 120 2.84 -2.01 -9.28
CA THR A 120 3.32 -0.70 -9.70
C THR A 120 2.12 0.24 -9.68
N PRO A 121 1.97 1.10 -8.65
CA PRO A 121 0.75 1.91 -8.49
C PRO A 121 0.56 2.97 -9.58
N GLU A 122 1.64 3.44 -10.19
CA GLU A 122 1.62 4.48 -11.23
C GLU A 122 2.50 4.06 -12.42
N PRO A 123 2.07 3.07 -13.24
CA PRO A 123 2.88 2.58 -14.36
C PRO A 123 3.14 3.68 -15.40
N LEU A 124 4.42 3.90 -15.72
CA LEU A 124 4.84 4.91 -16.70
C LEU A 124 4.56 4.51 -18.16
N ASP A 125 4.21 3.25 -18.41
CA ASP A 125 3.92 2.70 -19.75
C ASP A 125 2.45 2.88 -20.16
N GLY A 126 1.65 3.57 -19.34
CA GLY A 126 0.21 3.76 -19.56
C GLY A 126 -0.63 2.53 -19.26
N SER A 127 -0.04 1.46 -18.73
CA SER A 127 -0.81 0.31 -18.25
C SER A 127 -1.56 0.65 -16.95
N SER A 128 -2.70 0.00 -16.72
CA SER A 128 -3.39 0.11 -15.43
C SER A 128 -2.56 -0.56 -14.32
N PRO A 129 -2.61 -0.06 -13.08
CA PRO A 129 -1.98 -0.72 -11.95
C PRO A 129 -2.52 -2.15 -11.84
N THR A 130 -1.64 -3.13 -11.94
CA THR A 130 -2.00 -4.54 -11.79
C THR A 130 -1.11 -5.19 -10.75
N SER A 131 -1.71 -5.92 -9.82
CA SER A 131 -0.99 -6.84 -8.96
C SER A 131 -0.55 -8.02 -9.82
N ARG A 132 0.77 -8.15 -10.05
CA ARG A 132 1.32 -9.19 -10.91
C ARG A 132 2.12 -10.19 -10.10
N TRP A 133 1.88 -11.47 -10.38
CA TRP A 133 2.70 -12.59 -9.93
C TRP A 133 4.15 -12.42 -10.40
N HIS A 134 5.09 -12.49 -9.47
CA HIS A 134 6.45 -12.87 -9.78
C HIS A 134 6.86 -13.98 -8.82
N TYR A 135 6.45 -15.20 -9.15
CA TYR A 135 7.32 -16.36 -8.92
C TYR A 135 8.46 -16.20 -9.92
N PRO A 136 9.65 -15.83 -9.45
CA PRO A 136 10.49 -16.82 -8.79
C PRO A 136 10.95 -16.31 -7.42
N ARG A 137 11.33 -17.25 -6.55
CA ARG A 137 12.13 -17.07 -5.32
C ARG A 137 12.54 -15.61 -5.05
N CYS A 138 12.15 -15.11 -3.89
CA CYS A 138 12.79 -13.96 -3.23
C CYS A 138 14.28 -13.81 -3.61
#